data_AF-A0A8J7ER46-F1
#
_entry.id   AF-A0A8J7ER46-F1
#
_cell.length_a   1.000
_cell.length_b   1.000
_cell.length_c   1.000
_cell.angle_alpha   90.00
_cell.angle_beta   90.00
_cell.angle_gamma   90.00
#
_symmetry.space_group_name_H-M   'P 1'
#
loop_
_entity.id
_entity.type
_entity.pdbx_description
1 polymer ?
#
loop_
_entity_poly.entity_id
_entity_poly.type
_entity_poly.pdbx_seq_one_letter_code
_entity_poly.pdbx_strand_id
1 'polypeptide(L)'
;MSGIEQSTTVVVRPAAVRIAARVSVGLPGRGTTNSRALETEPIIAAVALSALRMVAIDSNGNLIYADSSNLAQMFSVVGLVRSAVEAGAAVPVLVEGLFSDAAWNWIPGLPIFLGINGTLTQTPPTSGFLLMVGMVISPTQIFIQQQEPTQLWNS
;
A
#
# COMPACT_ATOMS: atom_id res chain seq x y z
N MET A 1 -71.25 -23.15 17.35
CA MET A 1 -70.81 -22.69 16.02
C MET A 1 -69.59 -21.81 16.27
N SER A 2 -68.38 -22.29 15.91
CA SER A 2 -67.58 -21.75 14.78
C SER A 2 -67.05 -20.34 15.07
N GLY A 3 -65.77 -19.98 15.03
CA GLY A 3 -64.54 -20.63 14.62
C GLY A 3 -63.34 -19.72 14.94
N ILE A 4 -62.16 -20.32 14.96
CA ILE A 4 -60.78 -19.79 14.90
C ILE A 4 -60.58 -18.45 14.17
N GLU A 5 -59.70 -17.58 14.70
CA GLU A 5 -58.52 -17.01 13.99
C GLU A 5 -57.41 -16.65 15.00
N GLN A 6 -56.21 -17.18 14.78
CA GLN A 6 -54.96 -16.79 15.47
C GLN A 6 -54.37 -15.58 14.73
N SER A 7 -53.81 -14.60 15.44
CA SER A 7 -53.04 -13.52 14.79
C SER A 7 -51.62 -13.44 15.34
N THR A 8 -50.69 -13.72 14.43
CA THR A 8 -49.24 -13.88 14.60
C THR A 8 -48.55 -12.54 14.84
N THR A 9 -47.68 -12.49 15.84
CA THR A 9 -46.77 -11.35 16.08
C THR A 9 -45.75 -11.22 14.95
N VAL A 10 -45.84 -10.17 14.14
CA VAL A 10 -44.80 -9.82 13.16
C VAL A 10 -43.74 -8.95 13.86
N VAL A 11 -42.60 -9.55 14.20
CA VAL A 11 -41.40 -8.81 14.62
C VAL A 11 -40.77 -8.18 13.39
N VAL A 12 -41.02 -6.88 13.17
CA VAL A 12 -40.37 -6.11 12.10
C VAL A 12 -38.94 -5.81 12.52
N ARG A 13 -37.95 -6.44 11.86
CA ARG A 13 -36.53 -6.07 11.97
C ARG A 13 -36.33 -4.79 11.14
N PRO A 14 -35.81 -3.67 11.67
CA PRO A 14 -35.52 -2.53 10.82
C PRO A 14 -34.35 -2.88 9.88
N ALA A 15 -34.61 -2.82 8.58
CA ALA A 15 -33.58 -2.93 7.55
C ALA A 15 -32.67 -1.70 7.61
N ALA A 16 -31.36 -1.89 7.71
CA ALA A 16 -30.41 -0.80 7.68
C ALA A 16 -30.36 -0.17 6.28
N VAL A 17 -30.82 1.08 6.17
CA VAL A 17 -30.65 1.93 4.99
C VAL A 17 -29.16 2.23 4.85
N ARG A 18 -28.50 1.71 3.81
CA ARG A 18 -27.10 2.06 3.50
C ARG A 18 -27.09 3.44 2.83
N ILE A 19 -26.86 4.48 3.61
CA ILE A 19 -26.66 5.84 3.09
C ILE A 19 -25.26 5.90 2.48
N ALA A 20 -25.19 6.16 1.17
CA ALA A 20 -23.95 6.51 0.49
C ALA A 20 -23.50 7.89 0.97
N ALA A 21 -22.42 7.97 1.76
CA ALA A 21 -21.83 9.25 2.11
C ALA A 21 -20.78 9.63 1.05
N ARG A 22 -21.13 10.58 0.18
CA ARG A 22 -20.12 11.50 -0.37
C ARG A 22 -19.98 12.64 0.63
N VAL A 23 -18.83 12.78 1.27
CA VAL A 23 -18.43 14.02 1.95
C VAL A 23 -17.11 14.43 1.32
N SER A 24 -17.15 15.50 0.53
CA SER A 24 -15.97 16.21 0.06
C SER A 24 -15.91 17.59 0.72
N VAL A 25 -14.72 17.88 1.27
CA VAL A 25 -14.14 19.19 1.65
C VAL A 25 -14.40 19.74 3.09
N GLY A 26 -13.33 19.64 3.91
CA GLY A 26 -12.72 20.78 4.64
C GLY A 26 -13.23 21.17 6.04
N LEU A 27 -12.59 20.65 7.09
CA LEU A 27 -12.55 21.28 8.43
C LEU A 27 -11.11 21.31 8.97
N PRO A 28 -10.55 22.47 9.38
CA PRO A 28 -9.26 22.52 10.06
C PRO A 28 -9.41 22.00 11.50
N GLY A 29 -8.73 20.90 11.80
CA GLY A 29 -8.44 20.49 13.18
C GLY A 29 -9.39 19.46 13.80
N ARG A 30 -9.08 18.17 13.61
CA ARG A 30 -8.50 17.30 14.66
C ARG A 30 -8.33 15.89 14.08
N GLY A 31 -7.28 15.68 13.29
CA GLY A 31 -6.83 14.32 13.03
C GLY A 31 -6.45 13.68 14.36
N THR A 32 -7.13 12.62 14.78
CA THR A 32 -6.60 11.71 15.82
C THR A 32 -5.69 10.66 15.21
N THR A 33 -5.25 10.84 13.96
CA THR A 33 -4.38 9.87 13.33
C THR A 33 -2.97 10.13 13.83
N ASN A 34 -2.66 9.51 14.96
CA ASN A 34 -1.30 9.22 15.40
C ASN A 34 -0.66 8.18 14.45
N SER A 35 -1.02 8.20 13.16
CA SER A 35 -0.44 7.36 12.13
C SER A 35 1.02 7.77 12.01
N ARG A 36 1.90 6.99 12.64
CA ARG A 36 3.35 7.07 12.50
C ARG A 36 3.83 6.71 11.08
N ALA A 37 2.89 6.52 10.15
CA ALA A 37 3.07 6.08 8.80
C ALA A 37 2.21 6.94 7.87
N LEU A 38 2.79 7.38 6.76
CA LEU A 38 2.10 8.09 5.68
C LEU A 38 1.61 7.07 4.66
N GLU A 39 0.32 7.09 4.36
CA GLU A 39 -0.29 6.21 3.36
C GLU A 39 -1.05 7.02 2.30
N THR A 40 -1.16 6.45 1.11
CA THR A 40 -2.01 7.02 0.04
C THR A 40 -3.49 6.73 0.31
N GLU A 41 -4.36 7.50 -0.33
CA GLU A 41 -5.72 7.02 -0.61
C GLU A 41 -5.67 5.72 -1.43
N PRO A 42 -6.68 4.84 -1.34
CA PRO A 42 -6.67 3.58 -2.09
C PRO A 42 -6.56 3.79 -3.61
N ILE A 43 -5.60 3.12 -4.25
CA ILE A 43 -5.36 3.17 -5.71
C ILE A 43 -5.66 1.79 -6.30
N ILE A 44 -6.26 1.76 -7.50
CA ILE A 44 -6.61 0.52 -8.20
C ILE A 44 -5.34 -0.22 -8.63
N ALA A 45 -5.26 -1.51 -8.33
CA ALA A 45 -4.21 -2.39 -8.83
C ALA A 45 -4.51 -2.83 -10.27
N ALA A 46 -3.62 -2.55 -11.22
CA ALA A 46 -3.78 -3.02 -12.61
C ALA A 46 -3.54 -4.53 -12.75
N VAL A 47 -2.77 -5.10 -11.83
CA VAL A 47 -2.40 -6.53 -11.76
C VAL A 47 -2.59 -7.05 -10.33
N ALA A 48 -2.59 -8.36 -10.14
CA ALA A 48 -2.54 -8.93 -8.79
C ALA A 48 -1.20 -8.57 -8.12
N LEU A 49 -1.27 -7.96 -6.94
CA LEU A 49 -0.11 -7.49 -6.18
C LEU A 49 0.08 -8.36 -4.94
N SER A 50 1.30 -8.84 -4.73
CA SER A 50 1.70 -9.51 -3.51
C SER A 50 1.96 -8.49 -2.40
N ALA A 51 1.77 -8.90 -1.15
CA ALA A 51 2.21 -8.13 0.01
C ALA A 51 3.73 -7.92 -0.01
N LEU A 52 4.18 -6.86 0.67
CA LEU A 52 5.59 -6.52 0.87
C LEU A 52 6.34 -6.24 -0.44
N ARG A 53 5.62 -5.66 -1.41
CA ARG A 53 6.18 -5.26 -2.70
C ARG A 53 6.08 -3.76 -2.89
N MET A 54 7.14 -3.19 -3.46
CA MET A 54 7.14 -1.82 -3.93
C MET A 54 6.32 -1.73 -5.22
N VAL A 55 5.55 -0.66 -5.33
CA VAL A 55 4.66 -0.41 -6.46
C VAL A 55 4.93 0.94 -7.10
N ALA A 56 4.65 1.02 -8.38
CA ALA A 56 4.71 2.22 -9.19
C ALA A 56 3.34 2.50 -9.83
N ILE A 57 3.14 3.71 -10.32
CA ILE A 57 1.94 4.10 -11.06
C ILE A 57 2.19 3.94 -12.57
N ASP A 58 1.25 3.30 -13.26
CA ASP A 58 1.23 3.23 -14.73
C ASP A 58 0.68 4.53 -15.36
N SER A 59 0.66 4.60 -16.69
CA SER A 59 0.13 5.75 -17.43
C SER A 59 -1.36 6.02 -17.19
N ASN A 60 -2.10 5.07 -16.61
CA ASN A 60 -3.53 5.17 -16.31
C ASN A 60 -3.80 5.54 -14.85
N GLY A 61 -2.76 5.73 -14.02
CA GLY A 61 -2.91 6.01 -12.60
C GLY A 61 -3.09 4.76 -11.72
N ASN A 62 -2.89 3.56 -12.26
CA ASN A 62 -3.07 2.30 -11.54
C ASN A 62 -1.75 1.75 -11.01
N LEU A 63 -1.82 0.95 -9.94
CA LEU A 63 -0.65 0.31 -9.35
C LEU A 63 -0.18 -0.88 -10.18
N ILE A 64 1.13 -0.89 -10.44
CA ILE A 64 1.90 -2.00 -11.00
C ILE A 64 3.11 -2.27 -10.11
N TYR A 65 3.78 -3.42 -10.28
CA TYR A 65 5.06 -3.63 -9.61
C TYR A 65 6.09 -2.59 -10.06
N ALA A 66 6.78 -2.00 -9.08
CA ALA A 66 7.95 -1.17 -9.36
C ALA A 66 9.12 -2.07 -9.77
N ASP A 67 9.96 -1.62 -10.67
CA ASP A 67 11.08 -2.40 -11.17
C ASP A 67 12.30 -1.50 -11.36
N SER A 68 13.37 -1.76 -10.61
CA SER A 68 14.62 -0.99 -10.68
C SER A 68 15.28 -1.04 -12.06
N SER A 69 14.98 -2.04 -12.90
CA SER A 69 15.52 -2.14 -14.26
C SER A 69 14.75 -1.30 -15.29
N ASN A 70 13.54 -0.85 -14.96
CA ASN A 70 12.69 -0.11 -15.87
C ASN A 70 12.82 1.41 -15.68
N LEU A 71 13.63 2.06 -16.51
CA LEU A 71 13.86 3.51 -16.43
C LEU A 71 12.59 4.35 -16.61
N ALA A 72 11.55 3.85 -17.29
CA ALA A 72 10.28 4.57 -17.41
C ALA A 72 9.58 4.73 -16.05
N GLN A 73 9.89 3.86 -15.09
CA GLN A 73 9.29 3.88 -13.76
C GLN A 73 10.06 4.72 -12.73
N MET A 74 11.25 5.23 -13.08
CA MET A 74 12.21 5.85 -12.15
C MET A 74 11.57 6.87 -11.19
N PHE A 75 10.67 7.72 -11.70
CA PHE A 75 9.99 8.76 -10.94
C PHE A 75 8.51 8.46 -10.63
N SER A 76 8.08 7.21 -10.84
CA SER A 76 6.68 6.79 -10.65
C SER A 76 6.48 5.82 -9.48
N VAL A 77 7.55 5.47 -8.76
CA VAL A 77 7.51 4.56 -7.60
C VAL A 77 6.82 5.26 -6.43
N VAL A 78 5.78 4.65 -5.88
CA VAL A 78 4.92 5.26 -4.85
C VAL A 78 5.26 4.80 -3.44
N GLY A 79 5.51 3.50 -3.24
CA GLY A 79 5.69 2.95 -1.90
C GLY A 79 5.44 1.45 -1.82
N LEU A 80 5.19 0.95 -0.61
CA LEU A 80 5.04 -0.46 -0.28
C LEU A 80 3.56 -0.86 -0.10
N VAL A 81 3.14 -1.96 -0.74
CA VAL A 81 1.84 -2.60 -0.47
C VAL A 81 1.96 -3.54 0.72
N ARG A 82 1.12 -3.35 1.75
CA ARG A 82 1.18 -4.14 3.01
C ARG A 82 0.43 -5.47 2.94
N SER A 83 -0.53 -5.62 2.03
CA SER A 83 -1.39 -6.80 1.90
C SER A 83 -1.59 -7.17 0.44
N ALA A 84 -1.67 -8.46 0.14
CA ALA A 84 -1.94 -8.91 -1.21
C ALA A 84 -3.33 -8.46 -1.69
N VAL A 85 -3.46 -8.17 -2.98
CA VAL A 85 -4.69 -7.70 -3.59
C VAL A 85 -4.82 -8.23 -5.02
N GLU A 86 -6.05 -8.52 -5.43
CA GLU A 86 -6.37 -8.95 -6.79
C GLU A 86 -6.36 -7.77 -7.77
N ALA A 87 -6.21 -8.08 -9.07
CA ALA A 87 -6.34 -7.06 -10.11
C ALA A 87 -7.73 -6.40 -10.07
N GLY A 88 -7.76 -5.07 -10.22
CA GLY A 88 -8.98 -4.25 -10.20
C GLY A 88 -9.44 -3.83 -8.80
N ALA A 89 -8.86 -4.36 -7.72
CA ALA A 89 -9.16 -3.91 -6.37
C ALA A 89 -8.29 -2.70 -5.96
N ALA A 90 -8.84 -1.84 -5.10
CA ALA A 90 -8.16 -0.66 -4.59
C ALA A 90 -7.45 -0.95 -3.26
N VAL A 91 -6.21 -0.49 -3.11
CA VAL A 91 -5.39 -0.72 -1.91
C VAL A 91 -4.61 0.56 -1.54
N PRO A 92 -4.50 0.92 -0.25
CA PRO A 92 -3.62 2.00 0.18
C PRO A 92 -2.14 1.55 0.10
N VAL A 93 -1.26 2.49 -0.20
CA VAL A 93 0.19 2.26 -0.29
C VAL A 93 0.90 2.98 0.84
N LEU A 94 1.82 2.29 1.52
CA LEU A 94 2.68 2.86 2.56
C LEU A 94 3.83 3.64 1.91
N VAL A 95 3.85 4.96 2.10
CA VAL A 95 4.83 5.88 1.51
C VAL A 95 5.99 6.16 2.46
N GLU A 96 5.71 6.31 3.75
CA GLU A 96 6.72 6.61 4.77
C GLU A 96 6.31 5.99 6.12
N GLY A 97 7.28 5.61 6.94
CA GLY A 97 7.04 5.21 8.33
C GLY A 97 7.72 3.90 8.73
N LEU A 98 7.58 3.54 10.01
CA LEU A 98 8.08 2.27 10.52
C LEU A 98 7.18 1.12 10.05
N PHE A 99 7.80 0.07 9.54
CA PHE A 99 7.13 -1.16 9.16
C PHE A 99 7.93 -2.38 9.63
N SER A 100 7.22 -3.42 10.06
CA SER A 100 7.82 -4.63 10.62
C SER A 100 7.20 -5.88 10.03
N ASP A 101 8.03 -6.88 9.76
CA ASP A 101 7.61 -8.22 9.38
C ASP A 101 8.46 -9.27 10.10
N ALA A 102 7.82 -10.26 10.70
CA ALA A 102 8.47 -11.28 11.51
C ALA A 102 9.30 -12.29 10.67
N ALA A 103 9.06 -12.38 9.36
CA ALA A 103 9.81 -13.24 8.46
C ALA A 103 11.12 -12.60 7.97
N TRP A 104 11.34 -11.31 8.25
CA TRP A 104 12.56 -10.61 7.85
C TRP A 104 13.74 -10.92 8.76
N ASN A 105 14.95 -10.86 8.18
CA ASN A 105 16.21 -10.99 8.89
C ASN A 105 17.25 -10.04 8.28
N TRP A 106 16.93 -8.76 8.27
CA TRP A 106 17.78 -7.71 7.70
C TRP A 106 19.00 -7.41 8.57
N ILE A 107 20.06 -6.88 7.96
CA ILE A 107 21.22 -6.36 8.70
C ILE A 107 20.91 -4.90 9.12
N PRO A 108 20.86 -4.58 10.43
CA PRO A 108 20.59 -3.22 10.89
C PRO A 108 21.62 -2.20 10.43
N GLY A 109 21.18 -0.95 10.23
CA GLY A 109 22.04 0.17 9.80
C GLY A 109 22.38 0.18 8.31
N LEU A 110 22.03 -0.87 7.56
CA LEU A 110 22.16 -0.88 6.11
C LEU A 110 20.87 -0.37 5.42
N PRO A 111 21.01 0.23 4.22
CA PRO A 111 19.87 0.68 3.42
C PRO A 111 19.09 -0.49 2.82
N ILE A 112 17.82 -0.25 2.51
CA ILE A 112 16.99 -1.09 1.66
C ILE A 112 16.84 -0.40 0.31
N PHE A 113 17.04 -1.15 -0.77
CA PHE A 113 16.87 -0.70 -2.14
C PHE A 113 15.66 -1.38 -2.80
N LEU A 114 15.12 -0.71 -3.81
CA LEU A 114 14.20 -1.32 -4.77
C LEU A 114 14.96 -2.30 -5.65
N GLY A 115 14.42 -3.52 -5.81
CA GLY A 115 14.84 -4.48 -6.82
C GLY A 115 13.78 -4.68 -7.91
N ILE A 116 13.96 -5.75 -8.69
CA ILE A 116 13.07 -6.17 -9.78
C ILE A 116 11.72 -6.65 -9.21
N ASN A 117 10.62 -6.37 -9.89
CA ASN A 117 9.25 -6.75 -9.47
C ASN A 117 8.90 -6.37 -8.01
N GLY A 118 9.38 -5.22 -7.56
CA GLY A 118 9.01 -4.62 -6.29
C GLY A 118 9.67 -5.27 -5.08
N THR A 119 10.69 -6.10 -5.27
CA THR A 119 11.41 -6.74 -4.16
C THR A 119 12.17 -5.70 -3.34
N LEU A 120 12.22 -5.89 -2.02
CA LEU A 120 13.14 -5.17 -1.14
C LEU A 120 14.45 -5.95 -1.02
N THR A 121 15.59 -5.27 -1.10
CA THR A 121 16.92 -5.90 -1.03
C THR A 121 17.95 -4.99 -0.35
N GLN A 122 18.99 -5.57 0.27
CA GLN A 122 20.17 -4.84 0.78
C GLN A 122 21.34 -4.81 -0.21
N THR A 123 21.22 -5.53 -1.33
CA THR A 123 22.18 -5.46 -2.44
C THR A 123 21.73 -4.39 -3.42
N PRO A 124 22.51 -3.31 -3.62
CA PRO A 124 22.14 -2.25 -4.55
C PRO A 124 22.07 -2.79 -5.99
N PRO A 125 21.07 -2.37 -6.80
CA PRO A 125 21.07 -2.63 -8.23
C PRO A 125 22.34 -2.08 -8.90
N THR A 126 22.81 -2.77 -9.94
CA THR A 126 24.00 -2.37 -10.73
C THR A 126 23.65 -1.82 -12.12
N SER A 127 22.37 -1.83 -12.49
CA SER A 127 21.85 -1.31 -13.76
C SER A 127 20.43 -0.76 -13.57
N GLY A 128 19.95 0.02 -14.53
CA GLY A 128 18.64 0.69 -14.43
C GLY A 128 18.74 1.94 -13.56
N PHE A 129 18.01 1.98 -12.45
CA PHE A 129 18.11 3.04 -11.46
C PHE A 129 18.21 2.49 -10.03
N LEU A 130 18.92 3.22 -9.19
CA LEU A 130 19.03 2.98 -7.77
C LEU A 130 18.00 3.84 -7.04
N LEU A 131 17.13 3.19 -6.26
CA LEU A 131 16.21 3.85 -5.35
C LEU A 131 16.38 3.26 -3.96
N MET A 132 16.83 4.09 -3.01
CA MET A 132 16.80 3.75 -1.59
C MET A 132 15.38 3.91 -1.07
N VAL A 133 14.79 2.81 -0.59
CA VAL A 133 13.43 2.76 -0.03
C VAL A 133 13.42 3.20 1.43
N GLY A 134 14.51 2.96 2.15
CA GLY A 134 14.60 3.28 3.57
C GLY A 134 15.80 2.64 4.26
N MET A 135 15.77 2.61 5.59
CA MET A 135 16.86 2.09 6.43
C MET A 135 16.36 1.00 7.39
N VAL A 136 17.21 0.02 7.66
CA VAL A 136 16.91 -1.05 8.63
C VAL A 136 17.20 -0.59 10.05
N ILE A 137 16.18 -0.70 10.92
CA ILE A 137 16.26 -0.34 12.35
C ILE A 137 16.60 -1.57 13.20
N SER A 138 16.00 -2.72 12.86
CA SER A 138 16.27 -4.03 13.46
C SER A 138 16.04 -5.13 12.42
N PRO A 139 16.42 -6.40 12.66
CA PRO A 139 16.29 -7.46 11.65
C PRO A 139 14.88 -7.63 11.07
N THR A 140 13.85 -7.29 11.86
CA THR A 140 12.44 -7.39 11.49
C THR A 140 11.76 -6.04 11.28
N GLN A 141 12.50 -4.93 11.27
CA GLN A 141 11.93 -3.59 11.21
C GLN A 141 12.74 -2.63 10.33
N ILE A 142 12.03 -1.94 9.44
CA ILE A 142 12.58 -0.92 8.57
C ILE A 142 11.85 0.40 8.79
N PHE A 143 12.53 1.51 8.57
CA PHE A 143 11.93 2.82 8.40
C PHE A 143 11.90 3.15 6.92
N ILE A 144 10.71 3.24 6.35
CA ILE A 144 10.49 3.58 4.94
C ILE A 144 10.54 5.09 4.80
N GLN A 145 11.41 5.55 3.91
CA GLN A 145 11.53 6.92 3.47
C GLN A 145 12.30 6.90 2.13
N GLN A 146 11.57 7.02 1.02
CA GLN A 146 12.18 6.99 -0.30
C GLN A 146 13.10 8.19 -0.51
N GLN A 147 14.29 7.94 -1.04
CA GLN A 147 15.20 8.99 -1.51
C GLN A 147 14.99 9.27 -2.99
N GLU A 148 15.59 10.33 -3.52
CA GLU A 148 15.58 10.58 -4.96
C GLU A 148 16.28 9.43 -5.71
N PRO A 149 15.66 8.91 -6.79
CA PRO A 149 16.24 7.85 -7.57
C PRO A 149 17.45 8.38 -8.36
N THR A 150 18.48 7.55 -8.49
CA THR A 150 19.67 7.85 -9.31
C THR A 150 19.76 6.87 -10.45
N GLN A 151 19.77 7.34 -11.70
CA GLN A 151 20.00 6.46 -12.85
C GLN A 151 21.38 5.82 -12.72
N LEU A 152 21.54 4.59 -13.19
CA LEU A 152 22.83 3.91 -13.24
C LEU A 152 23.30 3.85 -14.69
N TRP A 153 24.53 4.30 -14.90
CA TRP A 153 25.20 4.22 -16.19
C TRP A 153 25.88 2.86 -16.28
N ASN A 154 25.47 2.05 -17.27
CA ASN A 154 26.19 0.84 -17.59
C ASN A 154 27.55 1.26 -18.19
N SER A 155 28.63 0.99 -17.45
CA SER A 155 30.01 1.23 -17.88
C SER A 155 30.45 0.28 -19.00
#